data_AF-A0A310SHX9-F1
#
_entry.id   AF-A0A310SHX9-F1
#
_cell.length_a   1.000
_cell.length_b   1.000
_cell.length_c   1.000
_cell.angle_alpha   90.00
_cell.angle_beta   90.00
_cell.angle_gamma   90.00
#
_symmetry.space_group_name_H-M   'P 1'
#
loop_
_entity.id
_entity.type
_entity.pdbx_description
1 polymer ?
#
loop_
_entity_poly.entity_id
_entity_poly.type
_entity_poly.pdbx_seq_one_letter_code
_entity_poly.pdbx_strand_id
1 'polypeptide(L)'
;MTRQEYKINHTKFKIIYAFHSTPFGNCLIGTTNTDKAIVHLGFVGKKFQIKVWEALMLISDGSTVTYEQVAQNIGKPTASRAVGNAVMKNYIVYLIPCHRVVGKSGSNKYKWGTNLKESILTHERKYVNT
;
A
#
# COMPACT_ATOMS: atom_id res chain seq x y z
N MET A 1 -20.12 5.53 5.88
CA MET A 1 -21.25 4.62 6.10
C MET A 1 -20.87 3.64 7.20
N THR A 2 -21.73 3.40 8.19
CA THR A 2 -21.49 2.44 9.26
C THR A 2 -21.67 1.00 8.76
N ARG A 3 -21.12 0.01 9.49
CA ARG A 3 -21.33 -1.43 9.18
C ARG A 3 -22.81 -1.81 9.13
N GLN A 4 -23.63 -1.16 9.94
CA GLN A 4 -25.05 -1.42 10.07
C GLN A 4 -25.83 -0.85 8.87
N GLU A 5 -25.47 0.36 8.42
CA GLU A 5 -26.00 0.96 7.18
C GLU A 5 -25.68 0.11 5.94
N TYR A 6 -24.47 -0.48 5.86
CA TYR A 6 -24.10 -1.38 4.76
C TYR A 6 -24.97 -2.63 4.71
N LYS A 7 -25.16 -3.32 5.85
CA LYS A 7 -25.97 -4.54 5.92
C LYS A 7 -27.40 -4.32 5.40
N ILE A 8 -27.98 -3.15 5.68
CA ILE A 8 -29.34 -2.80 5.26
C ILE A 8 -29.40 -2.45 3.77
N ASN A 9 -28.39 -1.76 3.23
CA ASN A 9 -28.45 -1.15 1.89
C ASN A 9 -27.57 -1.82 0.82
N HIS A 10 -26.96 -2.97 1.12
CA HIS A 10 -25.96 -3.61 0.24
C HIS A 10 -26.46 -3.89 -1.18
N THR A 11 -27.76 -4.11 -1.40
CA THR A 11 -28.35 -4.36 -2.73
C THR A 11 -28.48 -3.10 -3.61
N LYS A 12 -28.44 -1.90 -3.02
CA LYS A 12 -28.48 -0.62 -3.75
C LYS A 12 -27.07 -0.07 -4.04
N PHE A 13 -26.06 -0.67 -3.42
CA PHE A 13 -24.67 -0.27 -3.52
C PHE A 13 -24.01 -0.95 -4.73
N LYS A 14 -23.49 -0.15 -5.66
CA LYS A 14 -22.73 -0.61 -6.81
C LYS A 14 -21.31 -0.09 -6.71
N ILE A 15 -20.34 -0.99 -6.85
CA ILE A 15 -18.95 -0.63 -7.10
C ILE A 15 -18.85 -0.29 -8.58
N ILE A 16 -18.47 0.96 -8.87
CA ILE A 16 -18.14 1.41 -10.22
C ILE A 16 -16.62 1.39 -10.29
N TYR A 17 -16.06 0.80 -11.34
CA TYR A 17 -14.62 0.79 -11.50
C TYR A 17 -14.22 1.11 -12.93
N ALA A 18 -13.05 1.72 -13.07
CA ALA A 18 -12.43 2.00 -14.35
C ALA A 18 -10.92 1.78 -14.25
N PHE A 19 -10.31 1.45 -15.39
CA PHE A 19 -8.87 1.49 -15.53
C PHE A 19 -8.47 2.88 -16.02
N HIS A 20 -7.50 3.50 -15.36
CA HIS A 20 -7.01 4.83 -15.71
C HIS A 20 -5.50 4.82 -15.86
N SER A 21 -5.00 5.46 -16.91
CA SER A 21 -3.56 5.62 -17.11
C SER A 21 -3.01 6.65 -16.14
N THR A 22 -1.93 6.31 -15.44
CA THR A 22 -1.19 7.23 -14.57
C THR A 22 0.25 7.34 -15.07
N PRO A 23 1.03 8.33 -14.59
CA PRO A 23 2.47 8.38 -14.84
C PRO A 23 3.23 7.11 -14.38
N PHE A 24 2.58 6.24 -13.60
CA PHE A 24 3.14 5.03 -13.00
C PHE A 24 2.56 3.75 -13.62
N GLY A 25 1.80 3.87 -14.72
CA GLY A 25 1.10 2.76 -15.38
C GLY A 25 -0.42 2.80 -15.16
N ASN A 26 -1.11 1.74 -15.59
CA ASN A 26 -2.56 1.64 -15.45
C ASN A 26 -2.95 1.33 -14.00
N CYS A 27 -3.86 2.12 -13.43
CA CYS A 27 -4.46 1.87 -12.12
C CYS A 27 -5.93 1.47 -12.26
N LEU A 28 -6.43 0.68 -11.32
CA LEU A 28 -7.86 0.43 -11.13
C LEU A 28 -8.38 1.48 -10.13
N ILE A 29 -9.33 2.30 -10.57
CA ILE A 29 -10.05 3.23 -9.70
C ILE A 29 -11.41 2.61 -9.41
N GLY A 30 -11.70 2.36 -8.14
CA GLY A 30 -13.01 1.89 -7.67
C GLY A 30 -13.70 2.98 -6.87
N THR A 31 -14.92 3.34 -7.25
CA THR A 31 -15.80 4.23 -6.51
C THR A 31 -17.11 3.52 -6.21
N THR A 32 -17.98 4.18 -5.46
CA THR A 32 -19.33 3.69 -5.18
C THR A 32 -20.32 4.59 -5.88
N ASN A 33 -21.47 4.06 -6.30
CA ASN A 33 -22.59 4.86 -6.82
C ASN A 33 -23.25 5.77 -5.76
N THR A 34 -22.58 6.00 -4.63
CA THR A 34 -22.99 6.86 -3.53
C THR A 34 -21.86 7.83 -3.20
N ASP A 35 -22.24 8.99 -2.72
CA ASP A 35 -21.40 10.06 -2.16
C ASP A 35 -20.80 9.68 -0.78
N LYS A 36 -21.15 8.50 -0.24
CA LYS A 36 -20.51 7.93 0.93
C LYS A 36 -19.25 7.16 0.51
N ALA A 37 -18.07 7.71 0.80
CA ALA A 37 -16.82 6.99 0.65
C ALA A 37 -16.80 5.72 1.53
N ILE A 38 -16.95 4.55 0.90
CA ILE A 38 -16.65 3.26 1.53
C ILE A 38 -15.53 2.64 0.71
N VAL A 39 -14.30 2.82 1.15
CA VAL A 39 -13.19 1.99 0.71
C VAL A 39 -12.70 1.26 1.96
N HIS A 40 -13.21 0.05 2.18
CA HIS A 40 -12.63 -0.85 3.17
C HIS A 40 -11.60 -1.73 2.45
N LEU A 41 -10.33 -1.37 2.58
CA LEU A 41 -9.24 -2.22 2.13
C LEU A 41 -8.93 -3.23 3.24
N GLY A 42 -9.46 -4.43 3.09
CA GLY A 42 -9.13 -5.56 3.96
C GLY A 42 -8.06 -6.43 3.31
N PHE A 43 -7.05 -6.85 4.09
CA PHE A 43 -6.03 -7.77 3.60
C PHE A 43 -6.42 -9.22 3.85
N VAL A 44 -6.41 -10.03 2.78
CA VAL A 44 -6.52 -11.49 2.88
C VAL A 44 -5.12 -12.07 2.70
N GLY A 45 -4.59 -12.72 3.74
CA GLY A 45 -3.23 -13.25 3.71
C GLY A 45 -2.80 -13.87 5.04
N LYS A 46 -1.55 -14.32 5.11
CA LYS A 46 -1.00 -14.82 6.38
C LYS A 46 -0.94 -13.68 7.39
N LYS A 47 -1.24 -13.95 8.66
CA LYS A 47 -1.23 -12.94 9.75
C LYS A 47 0.05 -12.08 9.74
N PHE A 48 1.20 -12.68 9.45
CA PHE A 48 2.47 -11.95 9.34
C PHE A 48 2.50 -10.96 8.16
N GLN A 49 2.01 -11.37 6.98
CA GLN A 49 1.96 -10.50 5.80
C GLN A 49 1.03 -9.31 6.04
N ILE A 50 -0.14 -9.57 6.63
CA ILE A 50 -1.12 -8.54 6.99
C ILE A 50 -0.47 -7.51 7.92
N LYS A 51 0.18 -7.96 9.01
CA LYS A 51 0.91 -7.05 9.93
C LYS A 51 1.99 -6.23 9.24
N VAL A 52 2.74 -6.83 8.31
CA VAL A 52 3.73 -6.09 7.52
C VAL A 52 3.02 -5.02 6.70
N TRP A 53 1.98 -5.36 5.94
CA TRP A 53 1.28 -4.41 5.08
C TRP A 53 0.60 -3.28 5.85
N GLU A 54 0.00 -3.58 7.00
CA GLU A 54 -0.52 -2.58 7.95
C GLU A 54 0.59 -1.62 8.40
N ALA A 55 1.77 -2.14 8.76
CA ALA A 55 2.91 -1.30 9.13
C ALA A 55 3.43 -0.45 7.96
N LEU A 56 3.34 -0.93 6.71
CA LEU A 56 3.72 -0.15 5.54
C LEU A 56 2.83 1.08 5.38
N MET A 57 1.52 0.93 5.61
CA MET A 57 0.55 2.03 5.48
C MET A 57 0.78 3.17 6.49
N LEU A 58 1.56 2.93 7.54
CA LEU A 58 1.92 3.95 8.53
C LEU A 58 3.16 4.76 8.14
N ILE A 59 3.87 4.39 7.07
CA ILE A 59 5.04 5.11 6.60
C ILE A 59 4.57 6.38 5.89
N SER A 60 5.01 7.56 6.34
CA SER A 60 4.64 8.84 5.73
C SER A 60 5.06 8.95 4.27
N ASP A 61 4.28 9.69 3.49
CA ASP A 61 4.56 9.98 2.08
C ASP A 61 5.94 10.64 1.91
N GLY A 62 6.68 10.25 0.86
CA GLY A 62 8.00 10.79 0.54
C GLY A 62 9.15 10.31 1.43
N SER A 63 8.83 9.65 2.56
CA SER A 63 9.80 9.05 3.46
C SER A 63 10.12 7.59 3.09
N THR A 64 11.29 7.11 3.52
CA THR A 64 11.68 5.70 3.33
C THR A 64 12.12 5.09 4.66
N VAL A 65 11.89 3.78 4.79
CA VAL A 65 12.31 2.97 5.93
C VAL A 65 13.03 1.71 5.45
N THR A 66 13.82 1.11 6.33
CA THR A 66 14.51 -0.15 6.05
C THR A 66 13.64 -1.36 6.40
N TYR A 67 13.93 -2.51 5.78
CA TYR A 67 13.29 -3.78 6.15
C TYR A 67 13.42 -4.11 7.65
N GLU A 68 14.53 -3.70 8.28
CA GLU A 68 14.74 -3.88 9.72
C GLU A 68 13.84 -2.97 10.55
N GLN A 69 13.72 -1.69 10.19
CA GLN A 69 12.81 -0.77 10.87
C GLN A 69 11.36 -1.27 10.80
N VAL A 70 10.93 -1.80 9.64
CA VAL A 70 9.61 -2.43 9.52
C VAL A 70 9.51 -3.66 10.45
N ALA A 71 10.56 -4.49 10.52
CA ALA A 71 10.59 -5.67 11.39
C ALA A 71 10.52 -5.28 12.89
N GLN A 72 11.19 -4.19 13.28
CA GLN A 72 11.11 -3.62 14.63
C GLN A 72 9.69 -3.11 14.93
N ASN A 73 9.09 -2.35 14.00
CA ASN A 73 7.74 -1.77 14.18
C ASN A 73 6.65 -2.82 14.36
N ILE A 74 6.78 -4.00 13.75
CA ILE A 74 5.83 -5.11 13.94
C ILE A 74 6.16 -6.00 15.15
N GLY A 75 7.14 -5.63 15.98
CA GLY A 75 7.57 -6.39 17.16
C GLY A 75 8.30 -7.69 16.84
N LYS A 76 8.96 -7.77 15.67
CA LYS A 76 9.72 -8.94 15.20
C LYS A 76 11.09 -8.53 14.66
N PRO A 77 12.00 -7.97 15.50
CA PRO A 77 13.24 -7.32 15.05
C PRO A 77 14.19 -8.21 14.24
N THR A 78 14.13 -9.54 14.42
CA THR A 78 14.96 -10.50 13.66
C THR A 78 14.36 -10.91 12.32
N ALA A 79 13.18 -10.41 11.95
CA ALA A 79 12.39 -10.89 10.81
C ALA A 79 12.60 -10.11 9.50
N SER A 80 13.68 -9.33 9.34
CA SER A 80 13.92 -8.46 8.17
C SER A 80 13.79 -9.20 6.83
N ARG A 81 14.29 -10.43 6.72
CA ARG A 81 14.17 -11.25 5.49
C ARG A 81 12.72 -11.68 5.23
N ALA A 82 11.98 -12.05 6.28
CA ALA A 82 10.57 -12.40 6.17
C ALA A 82 9.72 -11.18 5.79
N VAL A 83 10.06 -9.99 6.33
CA VAL A 83 9.46 -8.72 5.90
C VAL A 83 9.70 -8.50 4.42
N GLY A 84 10.93 -8.66 3.92
CA GLY A 84 11.23 -8.54 2.48
C GLY A 84 10.34 -9.45 1.62
N ASN A 85 10.14 -10.70 2.04
CA ASN A 85 9.22 -11.62 1.35
C ASN A 85 7.76 -11.14 1.39
N ALA A 86 7.29 -10.60 2.51
CA ALA A 86 5.93 -10.06 2.61
C ALA A 86 5.74 -8.79 1.75
N VAL A 87 6.74 -7.91 1.70
CA VAL A 87 6.78 -6.71 0.84
C VAL A 87 6.67 -7.12 -0.64
N MET A 88 7.41 -8.14 -1.09
CA MET A 88 7.32 -8.66 -2.47
C MET A 88 5.96 -9.31 -2.80
N LYS A 89 5.20 -9.74 -1.79
CA LYS A 89 3.87 -10.34 -1.98
C LYS A 89 2.74 -9.32 -1.96
N ASN A 90 3.05 -8.03 -1.84
CA ASN A 90 2.08 -6.99 -2.14
C ASN A 90 1.73 -7.02 -3.65
N TYR A 91 0.46 -6.81 -3.98
CA TYR A 91 -0.06 -6.63 -5.35
C TYR A 91 -0.90 -5.35 -5.49
N ILE A 92 -1.17 -4.67 -4.37
CA ILE A 92 -1.92 -3.42 -4.31
C ILE A 92 -0.89 -2.29 -4.16
N VAL A 93 -0.14 -2.10 -5.25
CA VAL A 93 0.96 -1.13 -5.32
C VAL A 93 0.43 0.29 -5.12
N TYR A 94 1.29 1.18 -4.62
CA TYR A 94 0.98 2.57 -4.27
C TYR A 94 0.09 2.69 -3.02
N LEU A 95 -1.08 2.04 -2.98
CA LEU A 95 -1.97 2.05 -1.81
C LEU A 95 -1.34 1.38 -0.59
N ILE A 96 -0.72 0.20 -0.76
CA ILE A 96 0.21 -0.33 0.23
C ILE A 96 1.61 0.11 -0.22
N PRO A 97 2.27 1.02 0.51
CA PRO A 97 3.43 1.75 0.00
C PRO A 97 4.74 0.95 0.14
N CYS A 98 4.77 -0.22 -0.47
CA CYS A 98 5.94 -1.11 -0.50
C CYS A 98 7.17 -0.50 -1.18
N HIS A 99 6.99 0.52 -2.03
CA HIS A 99 8.05 1.31 -2.64
C HIS A 99 8.79 2.20 -1.62
N ARG A 100 8.25 2.42 -0.42
CA ARG A 100 8.92 3.17 0.66
C ARG A 100 9.92 2.33 1.46
N VAL A 101 10.02 1.01 1.20
CA VAL A 101 10.96 0.11 1.90
C VAL A 101 12.26 -0.05 1.11
N VAL A 102 13.40 0.14 1.78
CA VAL A 102 14.75 0.05 1.19
C VAL A 102 15.66 -0.91 1.97
N GLY A 103 16.73 -1.39 1.33
CA GLY A 103 17.79 -2.13 2.04
C GLY A 103 18.74 -1.20 2.79
N LYS A 104 19.33 -1.68 3.89
CA LYS A 104 20.33 -0.92 4.68
C LYS A 104 21.49 -0.37 3.84
N SER A 105 21.95 -1.12 2.86
CA SER A 105 23.06 -0.74 1.96
C SER A 105 22.59 0.09 0.75
N GLY A 106 21.48 0.82 0.86
CA GLY A 106 20.91 1.58 -0.26
C GLY A 106 20.26 0.71 -1.34
N SER A 107 20.05 -0.59 -1.09
CA SER A 107 19.43 -1.47 -2.09
C SER A 107 18.01 -1.01 -2.42
N ASN A 108 17.79 -0.70 -3.68
CA ASN A 108 16.51 -0.18 -4.17
C ASN A 108 15.65 -1.23 -4.91
N LYS A 109 15.93 -2.53 -4.70
CA LYS A 109 15.18 -3.60 -5.38
C LYS A 109 13.68 -3.45 -5.18
N TYR A 110 12.94 -3.65 -6.27
CA TYR A 110 11.48 -3.52 -6.30
C TYR A 110 10.90 -4.52 -7.30
N LYS A 111 9.82 -5.20 -6.92
CA LYS A 111 9.19 -6.24 -7.75
C LYS A 111 8.71 -5.72 -9.10
N TRP A 112 8.31 -4.45 -9.17
CA TRP A 112 7.81 -3.81 -10.38
C TRP A 112 8.84 -2.92 -11.08
N GLY A 113 10.12 -3.06 -10.73
CA GLY A 113 11.23 -2.32 -11.34
C GLY A 113 11.67 -1.09 -10.55
N THR A 114 12.99 -0.87 -10.49
CA THR A 114 13.60 0.26 -9.76
C THR A 114 13.16 1.61 -10.29
N ASN A 115 13.03 1.76 -11.62
CA ASN A 115 12.59 3.01 -12.25
C ASN A 115 11.21 3.44 -11.74
N LEU A 116 10.25 2.51 -11.68
CA LEU A 116 8.91 2.80 -11.17
C LEU A 116 8.95 3.23 -9.69
N LYS A 117 9.74 2.52 -8.87
CA LYS A 117 9.93 2.89 -7.46
C LYS A 117 10.47 4.30 -7.30
N GLU A 118 11.47 4.67 -8.10
CA GLU A 118 12.08 6.00 -8.08
C GLU A 118 11.13 7.08 -8.58
N SER A 119 10.36 6.81 -9.64
CA SER A 119 9.34 7.75 -10.13
C SER A 119 8.27 8.02 -9.08
N ILE A 120 7.78 6.98 -8.38
CA ILE A 120 6.79 7.14 -7.31
C ILE A 120 7.38 7.93 -6.14
N LEU A 121 8.56 7.56 -5.63
CA LEU A 121 9.20 8.27 -4.51
C LEU A 121 9.50 9.73 -4.85
N THR A 122 9.94 10.01 -6.08
CA THR A 122 10.19 11.38 -6.55
C THR A 122 8.89 12.18 -6.58
N HIS A 123 7.81 11.58 -7.07
CA HIS A 123 6.50 12.22 -7.08
C HIS A 123 6.02 12.52 -5.65
N GLU A 124 6.07 11.56 -4.72
CA GLU A 124 5.67 11.80 -3.33
C GLU A 124 6.47 12.94 -2.71
N ARG A 125 7.80 12.93 -2.85
CA ARG A 125 8.67 13.99 -2.32
C ARG A 125 8.34 15.37 -2.91
N LYS A 126 7.87 15.44 -4.15
CA LYS A 126 7.47 16.69 -4.78
C LYS A 126 6.23 17.31 -4.12
N TYR A 127 5.29 16.50 -3.65
CA TYR A 127 3.98 16.96 -3.15
C TYR A 127 3.80 16.86 -1.63
N VAL A 128 4.80 16.37 -0.88
CA VAL A 128 4.77 16.34 0.60
C VAL A 128 4.87 17.74 1.25
N ASN A 129 5.28 18.77 0.50
CA ASN A 129 5.48 20.14 1.00
C ASN A 129 4.62 21.21 0.29
N THR A 130 3.57 20.80 -0.43
CA THR A 130 2.59 21.68 -1.09
C THR A 130 1.22 21.47 -0.48
#